data_AF-A0A157SZ08-F1
#
_entry.id   AF-A0A157SZ08-F1
#
_cell.length_a   1.000
_cell.length_b   1.000
_cell.length_c   1.000
_cell.angle_alpha   90.00
_cell.angle_beta   90.00
_cell.angle_gamma   90.00
#
_symmetry.space_group_name_H-M   'P 1'
#
loop_
_entity.id
_entity.type
_entity.pdbx_description
1 polymer ?
#
loop_
_entity_poly.entity_id
_entity_poly.type
_entity_poly.pdbx_seq_one_letter_code
_entity_poly.pdbx_strand_id
1 'polypeptide(L)'
;MEPQEEKEVLVSQSSIYFLLTEGRKTYGKYLNLKIEINDNDRIEKKFFFTEKPALKEVLLKIKRLYEVYEDSESQTQEAIRKEVLLEIAKLMYLFG
;
A
#
# COMPACT_ATOMS: atom_id res chain seq x y z
N MET A 1 22.50 -15.39 41.04
CA MET A 1 22.13 -14.75 39.77
C MET A 1 21.16 -15.71 39.11
N GLU A 2 19.87 -15.34 39.06
CA GLU A 2 18.89 -16.09 38.27
C GLU A 2 19.11 -15.79 36.79
N PRO A 3 18.95 -16.77 35.88
CA PRO A 3 19.07 -16.53 34.46
C PRO A 3 17.91 -15.62 34.03
N GLN A 4 18.22 -14.48 33.41
CA GLN A 4 17.22 -13.66 32.75
C GLN A 4 16.65 -14.47 31.59
N GLU A 5 15.36 -14.80 31.64
CA GLU A 5 14.62 -15.33 30.50
C GLU A 5 14.68 -14.28 29.37
N GLU A 6 15.43 -14.58 28.32
CA GLU A 6 15.36 -13.86 27.05
C GLU A 6 13.93 -14.01 26.53
N LYS A 7 13.09 -12.99 26.76
CA LYS A 7 11.81 -12.87 26.07
C LYS A 7 12.11 -12.84 24.58
N GLU A 8 11.78 -13.92 23.86
CA GLU A 8 11.68 -13.89 22.41
C GLU A 8 10.75 -12.74 22.04
N VAL A 9 11.33 -11.63 21.57
CA VAL A 9 10.58 -10.55 20.95
C VAL A 9 10.07 -11.15 19.64
N LEU A 10 8.83 -11.64 19.66
CA LEU A 10 8.08 -12.01 18.47
C LEU A 10 8.05 -10.79 17.54
N VAL A 11 9.01 -10.72 16.61
CA VAL A 11 9.01 -9.73 15.55
C VAL A 11 7.81 -10.03 14.68
N SER A 12 6.79 -9.19 14.73
CA SER A 12 5.62 -9.34 13.86
C SER A 12 6.08 -9.27 12.40
N GLN A 13 5.99 -10.38 11.68
CA GLN A 13 6.31 -10.41 10.26
C GLN A 13 5.11 -9.94 9.45
N SER A 14 5.38 -9.11 8.43
CA SER A 14 4.39 -8.65 7.46
C SER A 14 4.97 -8.81 6.06
N SER A 15 4.26 -9.50 5.17
CA SER A 15 4.60 -9.63 3.76
C SER A 15 3.55 -8.90 2.92
N ILE A 16 4.03 -8.09 1.97
CA ILE A 16 3.17 -7.38 1.03
C ILE A 16 3.74 -7.59 -0.36
N TYR A 17 3.00 -8.31 -1.20
CA TYR A 17 3.36 -8.55 -2.59
C TYR A 17 2.59 -7.62 -3.51
N PHE A 18 3.32 -6.91 -4.37
CA PHE A 18 2.74 -5.99 -5.35
C PHE A 18 2.96 -6.53 -6.77
N LEU A 19 1.87 -6.71 -7.51
CA LEU A 19 1.89 -6.96 -8.95
C LEU A 19 1.30 -5.75 -9.68
N LEU A 20 2.15 -5.07 -10.44
CA LEU A 20 1.81 -3.88 -11.22
C LEU A 20 1.90 -4.20 -12.71
N THR A 21 0.77 -4.08 -13.42
CA THR A 21 0.72 -4.35 -14.87
C THR A 21 0.24 -3.11 -15.63
N GLU A 22 1.14 -2.47 -16.39
CA GLU A 22 0.78 -1.41 -17.33
C GLU A 22 0.06 -2.04 -18.54
N GLY A 23 -1.20 -1.68 -18.74
CA GLY A 23 -1.95 -1.98 -19.95
C GLY A 23 -2.12 -0.72 -20.79
N ARG A 24 -1.99 -0.83 -22.12
CA ARG A 24 -2.29 0.27 -23.05
C ARG A 24 -3.55 -0.05 -23.84
N LYS A 25 -4.49 0.89 -23.90
CA LYS A 25 -5.60 0.86 -24.88
C LYS A 25 -5.60 2.16 -25.68
N THR A 26 -6.47 2.20 -26.70
CA THR A 26 -6.67 3.34 -27.60
C THR A 26 -6.88 4.69 -26.88
N TYR A 27 -7.46 4.68 -25.68
CA TYR A 27 -7.84 5.89 -24.95
C TYR A 27 -6.88 6.29 -23.82
N GLY A 28 -5.82 5.50 -23.56
CA GLY A 28 -4.87 5.82 -22.50
C GLY A 28 -4.23 4.58 -21.85
N LYS A 29 -3.55 4.84 -20.74
CA LYS A 29 -2.82 3.84 -19.97
C LYS A 29 -3.65 3.39 -18.77
N TYR A 30 -3.54 2.12 -18.43
CA TYR A 30 -4.15 1.54 -17.24
C TYR A 30 -3.07 0.92 -16.39
N LEU A 31 -3.15 1.15 -15.08
CA LEU A 31 -2.43 0.37 -14.09
C LEU A 31 -3.40 -0.66 -13.52
N ASN A 32 -3.19 -1.93 -13.86
CA ASN A 32 -3.87 -3.03 -13.18
C ASN A 32 -3.01 -3.41 -11.99
N LEU A 33 -3.57 -3.31 -10.80
CA LEU A 33 -2.87 -3.51 -9.54
C LEU A 33 -3.49 -4.69 -8.81
N LYS A 34 -2.63 -5.58 -8.35
CA LYS A 34 -2.95 -6.65 -7.42
C LYS A 34 -1.97 -6.58 -6.24
N ILE A 35 -2.50 -6.53 -5.02
CA ILE A 35 -1.73 -6.52 -3.77
C ILE A 35 -2.15 -7.73 -2.95
N GLU A 36 -1.20 -8.53 -2.48
CA GLU A 36 -1.44 -9.63 -1.53
C GLU A 36 -0.76 -9.30 -0.19
N ILE A 37 -1.50 -9.46 0.91
CA ILE A 37 -1.08 -9.10 2.27
C ILE A 37 -1.09 -10.36 3.12
N ASN A 38 0.07 -10.77 3.64
CA ASN A 38 0.24 -11.94 4.52
C ASN A 38 -0.45 -13.22 3.99
N ASP A 39 -0.47 -13.41 2.67
CA ASP A 39 -1.13 -14.51 1.94
C ASP A 39 -2.65 -14.70 2.16
N ASN A 40 -3.27 -13.83 2.97
CA ASN A 40 -4.67 -13.97 3.41
C ASN A 40 -5.58 -12.92 2.78
N ASP A 41 -5.06 -11.70 2.56
CA ASP A 41 -5.83 -10.56 2.08
C ASP A 41 -5.38 -10.15 0.68
N ARG A 42 -6.33 -9.81 -0.19
CA ARG A 42 -6.05 -9.41 -1.57
C ARG A 42 -6.81 -8.14 -1.96
N ILE A 43 -6.10 -7.20 -2.56
CA ILE A 43 -6.66 -5.98 -3.13
C ILE A 43 -6.45 -6.01 -4.64
N GLU A 44 -7.52 -5.83 -5.39
CA GLU A 44 -7.46 -5.63 -6.84
C GLU A 44 -8.07 -4.29 -7.21
N LYS A 45 -7.31 -3.48 -7.94
CA LYS A 45 -7.78 -2.17 -8.40
C LYS A 45 -7.22 -1.86 -9.76
N LYS A 46 -8.05 -1.21 -10.58
CA LYS A 46 -7.65 -0.73 -11.90
C LYS A 46 -7.71 0.78 -11.92
N PHE A 47 -6.59 1.42 -12.22
CA PHE A 47 -6.52 2.86 -12.39
C PHE A 47 -6.41 3.19 -13.86
N PHE A 48 -7.18 4.18 -14.30
CA PHE A 48 -7.04 4.79 -15.61
C PHE A 48 -6.24 6.07 -15.48
N PHE A 49 -5.29 6.26 -16.38
CA PHE A 49 -4.40 7.39 -16.42
C PHE A 49 -4.26 7.88 -17.85
N THR A 50 -4.54 9.16 -18.08
CA THR A 50 -4.12 9.85 -19.31
C THR A 50 -2.62 10.14 -19.28
N GLU A 51 -2.10 10.46 -18.09
CA GLU A 51 -0.68 10.72 -17.80
C GLU A 51 -0.27 10.05 -16.48
N LYS A 52 1.03 9.78 -16.27
CA LYS A 52 1.51 9.21 -14.99
C LYS A 52 1.12 10.15 -13.82
N PRO A 53 0.71 9.62 -12.65
CA PRO A 53 0.34 10.45 -11.51
C PRO A 53 1.52 11.31 -11.05
N ALA A 54 1.26 12.54 -10.61
CA ALA A 54 2.33 13.42 -10.15
C ALA A 54 2.89 12.93 -8.80
N LEU A 55 4.22 12.77 -8.69
CA LEU A 55 4.90 12.30 -7.48
C LEU A 55 4.46 13.08 -6.23
N LYS A 56 4.39 14.41 -6.34
CA LYS A 56 3.96 15.30 -5.24
C LYS A 56 2.55 14.97 -4.75
N GLU A 57 1.63 14.64 -5.64
CA GLU A 57 0.24 14.32 -5.28
C GLU A 57 0.15 12.99 -4.55
N VAL A 58 0.89 11.98 -5.02
CA VAL A 58 0.95 10.66 -4.37
C VAL A 58 1.51 10.79 -2.95
N LEU A 59 2.63 11.51 -2.78
CA LEU A 59 3.23 11.75 -1.46
C LEU A 59 2.31 12.54 -0.53
N LEU A 60 1.61 13.56 -1.05
CA LEU A 60 0.66 14.35 -0.26
C LEU A 60 -0.52 13.49 0.22
N LYS A 61 -1.01 12.56 -0.60
CA LYS A 61 -2.07 11.62 -0.20
C LYS A 61 -1.60 10.66 0.89
N ILE A 62 -0.40 10.07 0.74
CA ILE A 62 0.17 9.19 1.77
C ILE A 62 0.29 9.94 3.10
N LYS A 63 0.79 11.18 3.08
CA LYS A 63 0.88 12.03 4.28
C LYS A 63 -0.49 12.21 4.96
N ARG A 64 -1.51 12.61 4.20
CA ARG A 64 -2.87 12.81 4.75
C ARG A 64 -3.49 11.53 5.29
N LEU A 65 -3.28 10.41 4.61
CA LEU A 65 -3.76 9.11 5.09
C LEU A 65 -3.11 8.75 6.43
N TYR A 66 -1.81 9.03 6.58
CA TYR A 66 -1.11 8.83 7.84
C TYR A 66 -1.63 9.74 8.96
N GLU A 67 -1.88 11.03 8.68
CA GLU A 67 -2.47 11.96 9.64
C GLU A 67 -3.83 11.48 10.15
N VAL A 68 -4.68 10.91 9.29
CA VAL A 68 -5.98 10.36 9.71
C VAL A 68 -5.84 9.02 10.43
N TYR A 69 -4.81 8.23 10.12
CA TYR A 69 -4.60 6.90 10.71
C TYR A 69 -4.41 6.95 12.22
N GLU A 70 -3.62 7.92 12.71
CA GLU A 70 -3.26 8.03 14.13
C GLU A 70 -4.49 8.25 15.04
N ASP A 71 -5.48 9.01 14.56
CA ASP A 71 -6.69 9.37 15.31
C ASP A 71 -7.90 8.46 15.03
N SER A 72 -7.74 7.43 14.19
CA SER A 72 -8.83 6.58 13.72
C SER A 72 -9.09 5.34 14.58
N GLU A 73 -10.35 4.90 14.64
CA GLU A 73 -10.72 3.60 15.20
C GLU A 73 -10.16 2.42 14.38
N SER A 74 -10.04 1.24 15.00
CA SER A 74 -9.37 0.07 14.41
C SER A 74 -9.90 -0.36 13.03
N GLN A 75 -11.22 -0.31 12.78
CA GLN A 75 -11.77 -0.67 11.46
C GLN A 75 -11.38 0.36 10.39
N THR A 76 -11.42 1.64 10.75
CA THR A 76 -11.01 2.75 9.89
C THR A 76 -9.50 2.68 9.61
N GLN A 77 -8.69 2.31 10.61
CA GLN A 77 -7.25 2.09 10.44
C GLN A 77 -6.94 1.00 9.40
N GLU A 78 -7.71 -0.09 9.35
CA GLU A 78 -7.52 -1.13 8.35
C GLU A 78 -7.86 -0.63 6.93
N ALA A 79 -8.97 0.11 6.78
CA ALA A 79 -9.32 0.74 5.51
C ALA A 79 -8.25 1.74 5.04
N ILE A 80 -7.73 2.55 5.97
CA ILE A 80 -6.65 3.50 5.68
C ILE A 80 -5.38 2.75 5.26
N ARG A 81 -5.00 1.66 5.94
CA ARG A 81 -3.87 0.81 5.51
C ARG A 81 -4.04 0.33 4.09
N LYS A 82 -5.22 -0.19 3.72
CA LYS A 82 -5.51 -0.65 2.35
C LYS A 82 -5.36 0.49 1.32
N GLU A 83 -5.82 1.71 1.63
CA GLU A 83 -5.65 2.85 0.73
C GLU A 83 -4.20 3.34 0.65
N VAL A 84 -3.44 3.32 1.75
CA VAL A 84 -1.99 3.62 1.75
C VAL A 84 -1.25 2.67 0.82
N LEU A 85 -1.56 1.37 0.85
CA LEU A 85 -0.93 0.39 -0.04
C LEU A 85 -1.24 0.69 -1.52
N LEU A 86 -2.44 1.16 -1.84
CA LEU A 86 -2.78 1.59 -3.19
C LEU A 86 -1.97 2.81 -3.64
N GLU A 87 -1.73 3.77 -2.76
CA GLU A 87 -0.89 4.94 -3.07
C GLU A 87 0.59 4.58 -3.16
N ILE A 88 1.09 3.65 -2.33
CA ILE A 88 2.45 3.09 -2.45
C ILE A 88 2.62 2.39 -3.81
N ALA A 89 1.62 1.63 -4.27
CA ALA A 89 1.69 1.02 -5.59
C ALA A 89 1.76 2.05 -6.72
N LYS A 90 1.01 3.16 -6.62
CA LYS A 90 1.15 4.26 -7.59
C LYS A 90 2.53 4.89 -7.53
N LEU A 91 3.10 5.04 -6.33
CA LEU A 91 4.46 5.53 -6.14
C LEU A 91 5.48 4.60 -6.83
N MET A 92 5.40 3.29 -6.60
CA MET A 92 6.25 2.29 -7.26
C MET A 92 6.16 2.35 -8.78
N TYR A 93 4.95 2.52 -9.33
CA TYR A 93 4.72 2.66 -10.78
C TYR A 93 5.39 3.91 -11.39
N LEU A 94 5.73 4.92 -10.59
CA LEU A 94 6.50 6.07 -11.08
C LEU A 94 7.97 5.72 -11.33
N PHE A 95 8.51 4.75 -10.60
CA PHE A 95 9.91 4.32 -10.68
C PHE A 95 10.13 3.07 -11.53
N GLY A 96 9.06 2.34 -11.87
CA GLY A 96 9.05 1.30 -12.91
C GLY A 96 8.84 1.85 -14.32
#